data_AF-L0F512-F1
#
_entry.id   AF-L0F512-F1
#
_cell.length_a   1.000
_cell.length_b   1.000
_cell.length_c   1.000
_cell.angle_alpha   90.00
_cell.angle_beta   90.00
_cell.angle_gamma   90.00
#
_symmetry.space_group_name_H-M   'P 1'
#
loop_
_entity.id
_entity.type
_entity.pdbx_description
1 polymer ?
#
loop_
_entity_poly.entity_id
_entity_poly.type
_entity_poly.pdbx_seq_one_letter_code
_entity_poly.pdbx_strand_id
1 'polypeptide(L)'
;MKDHIQSILMWGLMAVALLVLGALYIWVPVCDGLLELANGNLVHMKCFYTSQATSVLAVLVLVAAISALITKQTHAPIIIAIGILLIVITYQSFLGIGICMKETMACHQTAFWIRGGGVLTILLGILACFKKQKNSSKES
;
A
#
# COMPACT_ATOMS: atom_id res chain seq x y z
N MET A 1 4.06 12.05 26.35
CA MET A 1 2.80 12.05 25.55
C MET A 1 3.03 12.06 24.03
N LYS A 2 4.03 12.81 23.51
CA LYS A 2 4.36 12.88 22.07
C LYS A 2 4.77 11.54 21.46
N ASP A 3 5.61 10.78 22.16
CA ASP A 3 6.10 9.47 21.71
C ASP A 3 4.99 8.43 21.61
N HIS A 4 4.04 8.43 22.56
CA HIS A 4 2.91 7.50 22.53
C HIS A 4 2.04 7.66 21.29
N ILE A 5 1.80 8.90 20.85
CA ILE A 5 0.96 9.16 19.68
C ILE A 5 1.70 8.80 18.38
N GLN A 6 3.01 9.02 18.31
CA GLN A 6 3.80 8.56 17.17
C GLN A 6 3.80 7.04 17.09
N SER A 7 3.98 6.34 18.21
CA SER A 7 3.86 4.89 18.26
C SER A 7 2.48 4.43 17.79
N ILE A 8 1.39 5.04 18.27
CA ILE A 8 0.02 4.71 17.82
C ILE A 8 -0.14 4.86 16.30
N LEU A 9 0.41 5.92 15.70
CA LEU A 9 0.38 6.12 14.25
C LEU A 9 1.15 5.01 13.51
N MET A 10 2.31 4.59 14.00
CA MET A 10 3.09 3.51 13.38
C MET A 10 2.43 2.14 13.54
N TRP A 11 1.81 1.87 14.70
CA TRP A 11 0.97 0.68 14.90
C TRP A 11 -0.21 0.66 13.92
N GLY A 12 -0.83 1.83 13.68
CA GLY A 12 -1.85 1.99 12.64
C GLY A 12 -1.33 1.61 11.26
N LEU A 13 -0.18 2.14 10.84
CA LEU A 13 0.47 1.82 9.56
C LEU A 13 0.75 0.32 9.40
N MET A 14 1.23 -0.34 10.46
CA MET A 14 1.44 -1.79 10.45
C MET A 14 0.14 -2.56 10.28
N ALA A 15 -0.92 -2.17 10.99
CA ALA A 15 -2.23 -2.80 10.87
C ALA A 15 -2.78 -2.65 9.44
N VAL A 16 -2.62 -1.49 8.80
CA VAL A 16 -3.02 -1.28 7.40
C VAL A 16 -2.25 -2.18 6.46
N ALA A 17 -0.92 -2.26 6.59
CA ALA A 17 -0.12 -3.11 5.73
C ALA A 17 -0.48 -4.60 5.88
N LEU A 18 -0.71 -5.07 7.11
CA LEU A 18 -1.18 -6.44 7.37
C LEU A 18 -2.58 -6.69 6.81
N LEU A 19 -3.50 -5.72 6.90
CA LEU A 19 -4.83 -5.82 6.29
C LEU A 19 -4.75 -5.90 4.76
N VAL A 20 -3.88 -5.11 4.12
CA VAL A 20 -3.68 -5.17 2.66
C VAL A 20 -3.09 -6.52 2.25
N LEU A 21 -2.11 -7.04 2.99
CA LEU A 21 -1.56 -8.39 2.74
C LEU A 21 -2.60 -9.48 2.98
N GLY A 22 -3.37 -9.39 4.07
CA GLY A 22 -4.47 -10.32 4.36
C GLY A 22 -5.54 -10.31 3.28
N ALA A 23 -5.88 -9.14 2.74
CA ALA A 23 -6.83 -9.02 1.64
C ALA A 23 -6.34 -9.73 0.37
N LEU A 24 -5.03 -9.68 0.08
CA LEU A 24 -4.41 -10.35 -1.06
C LEU A 24 -4.38 -11.87 -0.93
N TYR A 25 -4.06 -12.40 0.25
CA TYR A 25 -3.79 -13.83 0.44
C TYR A 25 -4.93 -14.63 1.06
N ILE A 26 -5.83 -13.99 1.82
CA ILE A 26 -6.86 -14.69 2.62
C ILE A 26 -8.26 -14.48 2.04
N TRP A 27 -8.64 -13.24 1.76
CA TRP A 27 -10.04 -12.93 1.39
C TRP A 27 -10.34 -13.12 -0.08
N VAL A 28 -9.47 -12.61 -0.94
CA VAL A 28 -9.71 -12.65 -2.38
C VAL A 28 -8.41 -13.03 -3.08
N PRO A 29 -8.14 -14.34 -3.24
CA PRO A 29 -6.94 -14.78 -3.91
C PRO A 29 -6.92 -14.21 -5.32
N VAL A 30 -5.76 -13.69 -5.70
CA VAL A 30 -5.51 -13.13 -7.01
C VAL A 30 -5.78 -14.18 -8.09
N CYS A 31 -6.28 -13.78 -9.24
CA CYS A 31 -6.49 -14.72 -10.34
C CYS A 31 -5.15 -15.24 -10.87
N ASP A 32 -4.90 -16.54 -10.68
CA ASP A 32 -3.77 -17.28 -11.30
C ASP A 32 -4.06 -17.76 -12.73
N GLY A 33 -5.16 -17.29 -13.32
CA GLY A 33 -5.56 -17.65 -14.68
C GLY A 33 -4.51 -17.22 -15.71
N LEU A 34 -4.20 -18.12 -16.63
CA LEU A 34 -3.39 -17.84 -17.82
C LEU A 34 -4.29 -17.33 -18.94
N LEU A 35 -3.87 -16.28 -19.63
CA LEU A 35 -4.49 -15.79 -20.84
C LEU A 35 -3.72 -16.34 -22.04
N GLU A 36 -4.42 -16.99 -22.95
CA GLU A 36 -3.89 -17.34 -24.27
C GLU A 36 -3.94 -16.10 -25.16
N LEU A 37 -2.77 -15.65 -25.60
CA LEU A 37 -2.64 -14.58 -26.59
C LEU A 37 -2.98 -15.12 -27.97
N ALA A 38 -3.35 -14.23 -28.89
CA ALA A 38 -3.56 -14.56 -30.30
C ALA A 38 -2.33 -15.18 -31.00
N ASN A 39 -1.15 -15.13 -30.37
CA ASN A 39 0.09 -15.78 -30.83
C ASN A 39 0.30 -17.19 -30.24
N GLY A 40 -0.68 -17.74 -29.50
CA GLY A 40 -0.62 -19.05 -28.86
C GLY A 40 0.19 -19.09 -27.55
N ASN A 41 0.72 -17.95 -27.08
CA ASN A 41 1.47 -17.89 -25.82
C ASN A 41 0.54 -17.73 -24.61
N LEU A 42 0.91 -18.33 -23.49
CA LEU A 42 0.17 -18.23 -22.23
C LEU A 42 0.88 -17.23 -21.30
N VAL A 43 0.19 -16.17 -20.88
CA VAL A 43 0.74 -15.19 -19.91
C VAL A 43 -0.18 -15.02 -18.72
N HIS A 44 0.38 -14.62 -17.58
CA HIS A 44 -0.41 -14.28 -16.40
C HIS A 44 -1.23 -13.00 -16.61
N MET A 45 -2.38 -12.93 -15.96
CA MET A 45 -3.21 -11.73 -15.95
C MET A 45 -2.50 -10.55 -15.27
N LYS A 46 -2.86 -9.33 -15.66
CA LYS A 46 -2.36 -8.07 -15.05
C LYS A 46 -2.53 -8.01 -13.53
N CYS A 47 -3.57 -8.67 -13.03
CA CYS A 47 -3.90 -8.75 -11.62
C CYS A 47 -2.80 -9.45 -10.80
N PHE A 48 -2.10 -10.45 -11.37
CA PHE A 48 -0.96 -11.12 -10.74
C PHE A 48 0.24 -10.17 -10.55
N TYR A 49 0.56 -9.37 -11.56
CA TYR A 49 1.65 -8.39 -11.43
C TYR A 49 1.29 -7.28 -10.44
N THR A 50 0.01 -6.88 -10.40
CA THR A 50 -0.47 -5.88 -9.44
C THR A 50 -0.39 -6.38 -8.00
N SER A 51 -0.74 -7.64 -7.73
CA SER A 51 -0.62 -8.20 -6.38
C SER A 51 0.83 -8.33 -5.93
N GLN A 52 1.73 -8.74 -6.82
CA GLN A 52 3.17 -8.80 -6.53
C GLN A 52 3.76 -7.42 -6.27
N ALA A 53 3.38 -6.40 -7.04
CA ALA A 53 3.79 -5.03 -6.77
C ALA A 53 3.25 -4.52 -5.43
N THR A 54 1.98 -4.82 -5.14
CA THR A 54 1.31 -4.44 -3.88
C THR A 54 1.97 -5.11 -2.68
N SER A 55 2.31 -6.39 -2.76
CA SER A 55 2.93 -7.12 -1.65
C SER A 55 4.29 -6.51 -1.29
N VAL A 56 5.10 -6.16 -2.29
CA VAL A 56 6.37 -5.45 -2.09
C VAL A 56 6.14 -4.09 -1.42
N LEU A 57 5.17 -3.30 -1.89
CA LEU A 57 4.86 -2.00 -1.29
C LEU A 57 4.35 -2.12 0.15
N ALA A 58 3.51 -3.11 0.44
CA ALA A 58 3.01 -3.35 1.80
C ALA A 58 4.15 -3.76 2.76
N VAL A 59 5.10 -4.58 2.28
CA VAL A 59 6.31 -4.92 3.05
C VAL A 59 7.17 -3.67 3.28
N LEU A 60 7.31 -2.78 2.31
CA LEU A 60 8.02 -1.51 2.50
C LEU A 60 7.35 -0.63 3.55
N VAL A 61 6.02 -0.56 3.60
CA VAL A 61 5.30 0.14 4.68
C VAL A 61 5.57 -0.49 6.03
N LEU A 62 5.59 -1.83 6.14
CA LEU A 62 5.93 -2.52 7.39
C LEU A 62 7.35 -2.19 7.86
N VAL A 63 8.33 -2.28 6.97
CA VAL A 63 9.73 -1.97 7.28
C VAL A 63 9.87 -0.50 7.69
N ALA A 64 9.19 0.42 6.99
CA ALA A 64 9.17 1.84 7.34
C ALA A 64 8.54 2.10 8.72
N ALA A 65 7.44 1.41 9.05
CA ALA A 65 6.79 1.54 10.36
C ALA A 65 7.68 0.99 11.50
N ILE A 66 8.28 -0.19 11.31
CA ILE A 66 9.17 -0.82 12.31
C ILE A 66 10.43 0.03 12.53
N SER A 67 11.08 0.45 11.44
CA SER A 67 12.26 1.33 11.53
C SER A 67 11.93 2.66 12.22
N ALA A 68 10.76 3.24 11.96
CA ALA A 68 10.30 4.45 12.64
C ALA A 68 9.99 4.24 14.13
N LEU A 69 9.57 3.03 14.54
CA LEU A 69 9.39 2.68 15.95
C LEU A 69 10.74 2.54 16.69
N ILE A 70 11.73 1.93 16.06
CA ILE A 70 13.06 1.70 16.66
C ILE A 70 13.86 3.01 16.73
N THR A 71 13.96 3.70 15.60
CA THR A 71 14.79 4.92 15.48
C THR A 71 14.10 6.17 16.03
N LYS A 72 12.78 6.09 16.28
CA LYS A 72 11.90 7.24 16.55
C LYS A 72 11.92 8.31 15.44
N GLN A 73 12.55 8.04 14.30
CA GLN A 73 12.62 8.94 13.16
C GLN A 73 11.64 8.48 12.09
N THR A 74 10.71 9.37 11.75
CA THR A 74 9.73 9.08 10.70
C THR A 74 10.13 9.74 9.39
N HIS A 75 10.19 8.94 8.33
CA HIS A 75 10.32 9.40 6.94
C HIS A 75 8.91 9.55 6.31
N ALA A 76 8.12 10.47 6.86
CA ALA A 76 6.77 10.74 6.39
C ALA A 76 6.61 10.90 4.86
N PRO A 77 7.49 11.61 4.11
CA PRO A 77 7.32 11.74 2.66
C PRO A 77 7.42 10.40 1.93
N ILE A 78 8.25 9.46 2.40
CA ILE A 78 8.39 8.12 1.81
C ILE A 78 7.09 7.33 2.01
N ILE A 79 6.51 7.37 3.22
CA ILE A 79 5.25 6.69 3.53
C ILE A 79 4.11 7.22 2.66
N ILE A 80 4.04 8.54 2.47
CA ILE A 80 3.05 9.18 1.61
C ILE A 80 3.25 8.75 0.15
N ALA A 81 4.49 8.74 -0.34
CA ALA A 81 4.81 8.30 -1.70
C ALA A 81 4.41 6.84 -1.95
N ILE A 82 4.67 5.95 -0.99
CA ILE A 82 4.25 4.54 -1.07
C ILE A 82 2.72 4.42 -1.10
N GLY A 83 2.01 5.19 -0.27
CA GLY A 83 0.55 5.22 -0.27
C GLY A 83 -0.05 5.68 -1.60
N ILE A 84 0.56 6.69 -2.24
CA ILE A 84 0.17 7.12 -3.59
C ILE A 84 0.43 6.01 -4.60
N LEU A 85 1.59 5.36 -4.53
CA LEU A 85 1.96 4.29 -5.46
C LEU A 85 1.01 3.08 -5.36
N LEU A 86 0.57 2.72 -4.15
CA LEU A 86 -0.47 1.70 -3.91
C LEU A 86 -1.78 2.03 -4.65
N ILE A 87 -2.17 3.31 -4.72
CA ILE A 87 -3.36 3.73 -5.45
C ILE A 87 -3.10 3.68 -6.95
N VAL A 88 -1.98 4.25 -7.42
CA VAL A 88 -1.65 4.37 -8.86
C VAL A 88 -1.55 3.01 -9.54
N ILE A 89 -0.99 1.99 -8.88
CA ILE A 89 -0.84 0.65 -9.48
C ILE A 89 -2.19 -0.01 -9.83
N THR A 90 -3.28 0.42 -9.19
CA THR A 90 -4.63 -0.11 -9.44
C THR A 90 -5.36 0.57 -10.60
N TYR A 91 -4.83 1.67 -11.13
CA TYR A 91 -5.40 2.37 -12.29
C TYR A 91 -4.65 1.97 -13.56
N GLN A 92 -5.36 1.86 -14.69
CA GLN A 92 -4.74 1.72 -16.00
C GLN A 92 -4.15 3.07 -16.41
N SER A 93 -2.91 3.33 -16.01
CA SER A 93 -2.15 4.55 -16.32
C SER A 93 -0.75 4.16 -16.79
N PHE A 94 0.05 5.08 -17.33
CA PHE A 94 1.43 4.78 -17.74
C PHE A 94 2.30 4.20 -16.60
N LEU A 95 2.01 4.58 -15.35
CA LEU A 95 2.68 4.09 -14.14
C LEU A 95 1.93 2.93 -13.45
N GLY A 96 0.74 2.55 -13.95
CA GLY A 96 -0.15 1.60 -13.29
C GLY A 96 -0.38 0.36 -14.15
N ILE A 97 -0.12 -0.82 -13.57
CA ILE A 97 -0.33 -2.13 -14.21
C ILE A 97 -1.82 -2.33 -14.53
N GLY A 98 -2.65 -1.85 -13.61
CA GLY A 98 -4.10 -1.88 -13.72
C GLY A 98 -4.70 -3.24 -13.40
N ILE A 99 -6.01 -3.22 -13.16
CA ILE A 99 -6.79 -4.40 -12.85
C ILE A 99 -7.54 -4.94 -14.07
N CYS A 100 -8.04 -6.15 -13.91
CA CYS A 100 -8.79 -6.87 -14.92
C CYS A 100 -10.08 -6.10 -15.26
N MET A 101 -10.37 -5.91 -16.56
CA MET A 101 -11.39 -4.97 -17.04
C MET A 101 -12.84 -5.41 -16.77
N LYS A 102 -13.07 -6.72 -16.55
CA LYS A 102 -14.40 -7.26 -16.21
C LYS A 102 -14.68 -7.05 -14.73
N GLU A 103 -15.72 -6.28 -14.43
CA GLU A 103 -16.13 -5.93 -13.05
C GLU A 103 -16.61 -7.14 -12.22
N THR A 104 -17.00 -8.24 -12.87
CA THR A 104 -17.42 -9.48 -12.19
C THR A 104 -16.24 -10.31 -11.66
N MET A 105 -15.00 -9.87 -11.86
CA MET A 105 -13.79 -10.58 -11.47
C MET A 105 -13.38 -10.21 -10.04
N ALA A 106 -12.91 -11.20 -9.28
CA ALA A 106 -12.53 -11.07 -7.88
C ALA A 106 -11.53 -9.92 -7.60
N CYS A 107 -10.68 -9.61 -8.58
CA CYS A 107 -9.67 -8.56 -8.52
C CYS A 107 -10.22 -7.15 -8.21
N HIS A 108 -11.50 -6.86 -8.48
CA HIS A 108 -12.12 -5.59 -8.11
C HIS A 108 -12.28 -5.42 -6.60
N GLN A 109 -12.56 -6.50 -5.87
CA GLN A 109 -12.63 -6.46 -4.42
C GLN A 109 -11.26 -6.25 -3.79
N THR A 110 -10.23 -6.93 -4.30
CA THR A 110 -8.85 -6.71 -3.88
C THR A 110 -8.41 -5.27 -4.16
N ALA A 111 -8.77 -4.71 -5.31
CA ALA A 111 -8.48 -3.33 -5.65
C ALA A 111 -9.10 -2.32 -4.68
N PHE A 112 -10.31 -2.59 -4.19
CA PHE A 112 -10.95 -1.78 -3.16
C PHE A 112 -10.12 -1.74 -1.86
N TRP A 113 -9.65 -2.89 -1.39
CA TRP A 113 -8.78 -2.97 -0.22
C TRP A 113 -7.43 -2.27 -0.41
N ILE A 114 -6.81 -2.42 -1.57
CA ILE A 114 -5.54 -1.75 -1.89
C ILE A 114 -5.73 -0.23 -1.91
N ARG A 115 -6.78 0.26 -2.58
CA ARG A 115 -7.10 1.70 -2.64
C ARG A 115 -7.41 2.25 -1.26
N GLY A 116 -8.24 1.56 -0.47
CA GLY A 116 -8.55 1.93 0.91
C GLY A 116 -7.30 1.97 1.79
N GLY A 117 -6.45 0.96 1.70
CA GLY A 117 -5.19 0.89 2.43
C GLY A 117 -4.20 1.98 2.01
N GLY A 118 -4.11 2.28 0.72
CA GLY A 118 -3.29 3.38 0.18
C GLY A 118 -3.74 4.75 0.71
N VAL A 119 -5.04 5.04 0.66
CA VAL A 119 -5.61 6.29 1.21
C VAL A 119 -5.32 6.41 2.70
N LEU A 120 -5.52 5.33 3.46
CA LEU A 120 -5.28 5.35 4.90
C LEU A 120 -3.79 5.53 5.23
N THR A 121 -2.90 4.92 4.44
CA THR A 121 -1.44 5.08 4.54
C THR A 121 -1.04 6.54 4.30
N ILE A 122 -1.64 7.21 3.31
CA ILE A 122 -1.41 8.63 3.03
C ILE A 122 -1.86 9.49 4.22
N LEU A 123 -3.07 9.28 4.75
CA LEU A 123 -3.59 10.05 5.87
C LEU A 123 -2.71 9.92 7.12
N LEU A 124 -2.30 8.70 7.45
CA LEU A 124 -1.38 8.43 8.56
C LEU A 124 0.01 9.06 8.33
N GLY A 125 0.53 9.00 7.11
CA GLY A 125 1.78 9.64 6.71
C GLY A 125 1.73 11.18 6.84
N ILE A 126 0.63 11.81 6.40
CA ILE A 126 0.40 13.25 6.52
C ILE A 126 0.32 13.67 7.99
N LEU A 127 -0.45 12.94 8.82
CA LEU A 127 -0.55 13.19 10.25
C LEU A 127 0.82 13.09 10.95
N ALA A 128 1.64 12.11 10.56
CA ALA A 128 3.01 11.99 11.05
C ALA A 128 3.91 13.17 10.59
N CYS A 129 3.73 13.66 9.36
CA CYS A 129 4.46 14.80 8.82
C CYS A 129 4.20 16.09 9.59
N PHE A 130 2.91 16.44 9.80
CA PHE A 130 2.53 17.66 10.52
C PHE A 130 3.03 17.66 11.98
N LYS A 131 3.05 16.48 12.62
CA LYS A 131 3.64 16.35 13.95
C LYS A 131 5.13 16.61 13.97
N LYS A 132 5.87 16.09 12.99
CA LYS A 132 7.31 16.32 12.88
C LYS A 132 7.64 17.82 12.75
N GLN A 133 6.92 18.55 11.89
CA GLN A 133 7.10 20.00 11.73
C GLN A 133 6.82 20.78 13.02
N LYS A 134 5.73 20.47 13.73
CA LYS A 134 5.40 21.11 15.00
C LYS A 134 6.45 20.84 16.10
N ASN A 135 7.27 19.82 15.94
CA ASN A 135 8.35 19.51 16.87
C ASN A 135 9.58 20.36 16.58
N SER A 136 10.00 20.45 15.31
CA SER A 136 11.13 21.29 14.91
C SER A 136 10.90 22.77 15.23
N SER A 137 9.67 23.29 15.07
CA SER A 137 9.36 24.70 15.36
C SER A 137 9.32 25.04 16.86
N LYS A 138 9.26 24.06 17.76
CA LYS A 138 9.25 24.29 19.22
C LYS A 138 10.64 24.24 19.86
N GLU A 139 11.64 23.82 19.09
CA GLU A 139 13.03 23.68 19.52
C GLU A 139 13.91 24.79 18.93
N SER A 140 13.30 25.77 18.24
CA SER A 140 13.91 26.98 17.69
C SER A 140 13.56 28.19 18.55
#